data_AF-A0A7X3VQW0-F1
#
_entry.id   AF-A0A7X3VQW0-F1
#
_cell.length_a   1.000
_cell.length_b   1.000
_cell.length_c   1.000
_cell.angle_alpha   90.00
_cell.angle_beta   90.00
_cell.angle_gamma   90.00
#
_symmetry.space_group_name_H-M   'P 1'
#
loop_
_entity.id
_entity.type
_entity.pdbx_description
1 polymer ?
#
loop_
_entity_poly.entity_id
_entity_poly.type
_entity_poly.pdbx_seq_one_letter_code
_entity_poly.pdbx_strand_id
1 'polypeptide(L)'
;MHNVFIPLVLNTVHLVPTCTISLLRDNVLVIRFSERVVNFTESDIELTGGTLSNFIGNGTDYCITIETETTAEVFVPAHVCESVHGIANAYSNRFTYNA
;
A
#
# COMPACT_ATOMS: atom_id res chain seq x y z
N MET A 1 26.64 -23.88 -35.16
CA MET A 1 26.24 -24.45 -33.86
C MET A 1 27.04 -23.73 -32.80
N HIS A 2 26.55 -22.94 -31.86
CA HIS A 2 25.21 -22.53 -31.44
C HIS A 2 25.40 -21.05 -31.05
N ASN A 3 24.62 -20.13 -31.62
CA ASN A 3 24.48 -18.81 -31.03
C ASN A 3 23.76 -19.04 -29.70
N VAL A 4 24.50 -18.98 -28.60
CA VAL A 4 23.92 -19.00 -27.26
C VAL A 4 23.24 -17.65 -27.07
N PHE A 5 21.98 -17.59 -27.50
CA PHE A 5 21.05 -16.59 -27.04
C PHE A 5 20.82 -16.89 -25.55
N ILE A 6 21.63 -16.29 -24.68
CA ILE A 6 21.27 -16.21 -23.27
C ILE A 6 20.13 -15.19 -23.26
N PRO A 7 18.86 -15.59 -23.09
CA PRO A 7 17.82 -14.60 -22.89
C PRO A 7 18.25 -13.78 -21.68
N LEU A 8 18.17 -12.46 -21.81
CA LEU A 8 18.32 -11.50 -20.73
C LEU A 8 17.60 -12.10 -19.51
N VAL A 9 18.32 -12.69 -18.56
CA VAL A 9 17.75 -13.00 -17.25
C VAL A 9 17.57 -11.61 -16.69
N LEU A 10 16.36 -11.08 -16.85
CA LEU A 10 15.97 -9.83 -16.27
C LEU A 10 16.42 -9.91 -14.81
N ASN A 11 17.30 -8.99 -14.42
CA ASN A 11 17.66 -8.75 -13.04
C ASN A 11 16.40 -8.32 -12.31
N THR A 12 15.50 -9.25 -12.00
CA THR A 12 14.36 -8.98 -11.15
C THR A 12 14.93 -8.99 -9.75
N VAL A 13 15.44 -7.84 -9.30
CA VAL A 13 15.27 -7.53 -7.87
C VAL A 13 13.78 -7.70 -7.67
N HIS A 14 13.36 -8.79 -7.01
CA HIS A 14 11.97 -8.93 -6.60
C HIS A 14 11.76 -7.79 -5.61
N LEU A 15 11.24 -6.68 -6.11
CA LEU A 15 11.05 -5.48 -5.32
C LEU A 15 10.03 -5.84 -4.24
N VAL A 16 10.34 -5.43 -3.03
CA VAL A 16 9.40 -5.49 -1.92
C VAL A 16 8.41 -4.36 -2.16
N PRO A 17 7.08 -4.63 -2.26
CA PRO A 17 6.12 -3.57 -2.45
C PRO A 17 6.21 -2.59 -1.28
N THR A 18 6.54 -1.33 -1.57
CA THR A 18 6.47 -0.24 -0.59
C THR A 18 5.19 0.53 -0.82
N CYS A 19 4.63 1.12 0.24
CA CYS A 19 3.50 2.01 0.10
C CYS A 19 3.72 3.33 0.83
N THR A 20 3.04 4.34 0.31
CA THR A 20 2.98 5.67 0.91
C THR A 20 1.54 6.09 1.11
N ILE A 21 1.26 6.67 2.27
CA ILE A 21 -0.03 7.19 2.68
C ILE A 21 0.05 8.72 2.65
N SER A 22 -0.91 9.33 1.97
CA SER A 22 -0.99 10.79 1.81
C SER A 22 -2.45 11.25 1.87
N LEU A 23 -2.68 12.50 2.27
CA LEU A 23 -4.01 13.12 2.19
C LEU A 23 -4.25 13.64 0.77
N LEU A 24 -5.45 13.40 0.24
CA LEU A 24 -5.91 13.98 -1.01
C LEU A 24 -6.76 15.23 -0.76
N ARG A 25 -7.99 15.07 -0.27
CA ARG A 25 -8.96 16.13 0.06
C ARG A 25 -10.14 15.54 0.83
N ASP A 26 -10.91 16.38 1.55
CA ASP A 26 -12.15 15.98 2.23
C ASP A 26 -12.01 14.69 3.06
N ASN A 27 -10.93 14.59 3.82
CA ASN A 27 -10.58 13.43 4.65
C ASN A 27 -10.34 12.13 3.86
N VAL A 28 -10.12 12.21 2.55
CA VAL A 28 -9.74 11.06 1.74
C VAL A 28 -8.22 10.88 1.80
N LEU A 29 -7.79 9.76 2.35
CA LEU A 29 -6.42 9.28 2.30
C LEU A 29 -6.22 8.45 1.03
N VAL A 30 -5.03 8.57 0.46
CA VAL A 30 -4.58 7.77 -0.68
C VAL A 30 -3.35 6.98 -0.27
N ILE A 31 -3.47 5.66 -0.42
CA ILE A 31 -2.40 4.70 -0.22
C ILE A 31 -1.92 4.26 -1.59
N ARG A 32 -0.66 4.55 -1.90
CA ARG A 32 -0.03 4.19 -3.17
C ARG A 32 1.07 3.18 -2.96
N PHE A 33 0.95 2.03 -3.61
CA PHE A 33 1.99 1.02 -3.67
C PHE A 33 2.94 1.26 -4.85
N SER A 34 4.21 0.89 -4.68
CA SER A 34 5.23 0.94 -5.74
C SER A 34 4.98 -0.05 -6.88
N GLU A 35 4.15 -1.06 -6.63
CA GLU A 35 3.74 -2.08 -7.57
C GLU A 35 2.37 -2.65 -7.20
N ARG A 36 1.82 -3.51 -8.06
CA ARG A 36 0.52 -4.12 -7.81
C ARG A 36 0.60 -5.16 -6.68
N VAL A 37 -0.19 -4.94 -5.64
CA VAL A 37 -0.44 -5.89 -4.55
C VAL A 37 -1.76 -6.63 -4.73
N VAL A 38 -1.87 -7.77 -4.05
CA VAL A 38 -3.07 -8.59 -3.90
C VAL A 38 -3.36 -8.80 -2.42
N ASN A 39 -4.58 -9.20 -2.11
CA ASN A 39 -5.06 -9.47 -0.74
C ASN A 39 -5.01 -8.25 0.22
N PHE A 40 -4.82 -7.04 -0.28
CA PHE A 40 -4.91 -5.82 0.54
C PHE A 40 -6.36 -5.38 0.72
N THR A 41 -6.79 -5.27 1.97
CA THR A 41 -8.13 -4.95 2.42
C THR A 41 -8.10 -3.82 3.47
N GLU A 42 -9.27 -3.29 3.83
CA GLU A 42 -9.37 -2.25 4.87
C GLU A 42 -8.81 -2.70 6.23
N SER A 43 -8.95 -3.99 6.58
CA SER A 43 -8.46 -4.54 7.85
C SER A 43 -6.94 -4.60 7.97
N ASP A 44 -6.22 -4.43 6.86
CA ASP A 44 -4.75 -4.38 6.82
C ASP A 44 -4.20 -2.99 7.18
N ILE A 45 -5.08 -2.02 7.40
CA ILE A 45 -4.73 -0.65 7.76
C ILE A 45 -4.93 -0.47 9.26
N GLU A 46 -3.87 -0.04 9.94
CA GLU A 46 -3.93 0.34 11.34
C GLU A 46 -4.31 1.81 11.46
N LEU A 47 -5.42 2.08 12.15
CA LEU A 47 -5.92 3.41 12.48
C LEU A 47 -6.06 3.54 13.98
N THR A 48 -5.55 4.63 14.54
CA THR A 48 -5.82 5.05 15.92
C THR A 48 -6.69 6.30 15.93
N GLY A 49 -7.69 6.35 16.81
CA GLY A 49 -8.47 7.57 17.07
C GLY A 49 -9.55 7.92 16.03
N GLY A 50 -10.08 6.97 15.26
CA GLY A 50 -11.16 7.23 14.31
C GLY A 50 -11.74 5.96 13.69
N THR A 51 -12.50 6.13 12.61
CA THR A 51 -12.98 5.06 11.75
C THR A 51 -12.56 5.26 10.30
N LEU A 52 -12.39 4.15 9.58
CA LEU A 52 -12.18 4.14 8.14
C LEU A 52 -13.49 3.81 7.44
N SER A 53 -13.70 4.39 6.26
CA SER A 53 -14.86 4.12 5.42
C SER A 53 -14.50 4.25 3.94
N ASN A 54 -15.38 3.76 3.07
CA ASN A 54 -15.26 3.95 1.61
C ASN A 54 -13.93 3.43 1.01
N PHE A 55 -13.47 2.26 1.46
CA PHE A 55 -12.27 1.61 0.91
C PHE A 55 -12.49 1.18 -0.54
N ILE A 56 -11.76 1.82 -1.46
CA ILE A 56 -11.80 1.55 -2.90
C ILE A 56 -10.37 1.44 -3.39
N GLY A 57 -10.04 0.44 -4.20
CA GLY A 57 -8.73 0.40 -4.85
C GLY A 57 -8.61 -0.59 -6.00
N ASN A 58 -7.46 -0.54 -6.67
CA ASN A 58 -7.20 -1.26 -7.92
C ASN A 58 -5.94 -2.16 -7.87
N GLY A 59 -5.32 -2.31 -6.70
CA GLY A 59 -4.07 -3.06 -6.53
C GLY A 59 -2.83 -2.18 -6.44
N THR A 60 -2.85 -0.93 -6.90
CA THR A 60 -1.73 0.02 -6.77
C THR A 60 -2.13 1.26 -6.00
N ASP A 61 -3.31 1.80 -6.28
CA ASP A 61 -3.87 2.98 -5.66
C ASP A 61 -5.13 2.59 -4.90
N TYR A 62 -5.17 2.99 -3.63
CA TYR A 62 -6.32 2.81 -2.75
C TYR A 62 -6.72 4.15 -2.18
N CYS A 63 -8.02 4.44 -2.21
CA CYS A 63 -8.65 5.58 -1.58
C CYS A 63 -9.47 5.08 -0.39
N ILE A 64 -9.38 5.81 0.72
CA ILE A 64 -10.14 5.52 1.93
C ILE A 64 -10.47 6.83 2.63
N THR A 65 -11.67 6.93 3.19
CA THR A 65 -12.08 8.11 3.96
C THR A 65 -11.77 7.87 5.43
N ILE A 66 -11.15 8.84 6.08
CA ILE A 66 -10.97 8.85 7.53
C ILE A 66 -12.05 9.73 8.18
N GLU A 67 -12.71 9.18 9.20
CA GLU A 67 -13.70 9.88 10.01
C GLU A 67 -13.19 9.96 11.46
N THR A 68 -12.87 11.16 11.92
CA THR A 68 -12.45 11.43 13.29
C THR A 68 -12.70 12.89 13.67
N GLU A 69 -12.96 13.11 14.96
CA GLU A 69 -13.09 14.43 15.59
C GLU A 69 -11.80 14.86 16.30
N THR A 70 -10.75 14.02 16.25
CA THR A 70 -9.49 14.21 16.99
C THR A 70 -8.28 13.87 16.12
N THR A 71 -7.07 13.95 16.69
CA THR A 71 -5.87 13.47 16.01
C THR A 71 -5.94 11.95 15.82
N ALA A 72 -5.71 11.51 14.58
CA ALA A 72 -5.62 10.12 14.21
C ALA A 72 -4.28 9.79 13.57
N GLU A 73 -3.81 8.56 13.77
CA GLU A 73 -2.60 8.05 13.11
C GLU A 73 -2.95 6.83 12.27
N VAL A 74 -2.52 6.84 11.02
CA VAL A 74 -2.77 5.79 10.03
C VAL A 74 -1.45 5.25 9.49
N PHE A 75 -1.31 3.92 9.44
CA PHE A 75 -0.20 3.25 8.79
C PHE A 75 -0.60 1.86 8.29
N VAL A 76 0.15 1.33 7.33
CA VAL A 76 0.03 -0.04 6.85
C VAL A 76 1.24 -0.83 7.39
N PRO A 77 1.01 -1.87 8.21
CA PRO A 77 2.10 -2.72 8.71
C PRO A 77 2.81 -3.49 7.59
N ALA A 78 3.97 -4.05 7.90
CA ALA A 78 4.65 -4.95 6.97
C ALA A 78 3.93 -6.32 6.93
N HIS A 79 3.99 -7.01 5.79
CA HIS A 79 3.49 -8.38 5.61
C HIS A 79 1.97 -8.56 5.74
N VAL A 80 1.20 -7.51 5.48
CA VAL A 80 -0.27 -7.56 5.47
C VAL A 80 -0.84 -7.81 4.07
N CYS A 81 -0.07 -7.47 3.04
CA CYS A 81 -0.39 -7.79 1.65
C CYS A 81 0.86 -8.23 0.89
N GLU A 82 0.67 -8.75 -0.31
CA GLU A 82 1.75 -9.31 -1.12
C GLU A 82 1.65 -8.86 -2.57
N SER A 83 2.77 -8.82 -3.29
CA SER A 83 2.73 -8.62 -4.74
C SER A 83 2.17 -9.84 -5.47
N VAL A 84 1.93 -9.70 -6.77
CA VAL A 84 1.55 -10.84 -7.63
C VAL A 84 2.56 -12.00 -7.64
N HIS A 85 3.78 -11.76 -7.13
CA HIS A 85 4.84 -12.76 -7.00
C HIS A 85 4.93 -13.36 -5.59
N GLY A 86 3.99 -13.03 -4.69
CA GLY A 86 3.96 -13.54 -3.30
C GLY A 86 4.99 -12.88 -2.38
N ILE A 87 5.49 -11.69 -2.74
CA ILE A 87 6.42 -10.93 -1.90
C ILE A 87 5.62 -10.00 -0.99
N ALA A 88 5.75 -10.20 0.32
CA ALA A 88 5.12 -9.38 1.36
C ALA A 88 5.51 -7.89 1.26
N ASN A 89 4.58 -6.98 1.58
CA ASN A 89 4.83 -5.55 1.59
C ASN A 89 5.74 -5.10 2.75
N ALA A 90 6.47 -4.02 2.52
CA ALA A 90 7.18 -3.29 3.57
C ALA A 90 6.21 -2.40 4.36
N TYR A 91 6.62 -2.05 5.58
CA TYR A 91 5.96 -1.05 6.43
C TYR A 91 5.83 0.29 5.69
N SER A 92 4.68 0.95 5.80
CA SER A 92 4.43 2.27 5.18
C SER A 92 5.04 3.43 5.96
N ASN A 93 4.85 4.67 5.51
CA ASN A 93 4.96 5.80 6.42
C ASN A 93 3.79 5.83 7.43
N ARG A 94 4.03 6.44 8.59
CA ARG A 94 2.96 6.89 9.50
C ARG A 94 2.42 8.22 9.02
N PHE A 95 1.12 8.29 8.83
CA PHE A 95 0.41 9.52 8.48
C PHE A 95 -0.39 10.00 9.68
N THR A 96 -0.14 11.23 10.13
CA THR A 96 -0.92 11.87 11.19
C THR A 96 -1.98 12.77 10.57
N TYR A 97 -3.24 12.45 10.82
CA TYR A 97 -4.40 13.28 10.48
C TYR A 97 -4.78 14.12 11.71
N ASN A 98 -4.98 15.43 11.51
CA ASN A 98 -5.53 16.32 12.53
C ASN A 98 -6.84 16.88 11.98
N ALA A 99 -7.94 16.60 12.68
CA ALA A 99 -9.26 17.13 12.39
C ALA A 99 -9.32 18.67 12.57
#